data_AF-A0A376ZMU7-F1
#
_entry.id   AF-A0A376ZMU7-F1
#
_cell.length_a   1.000
_cell.length_b   1.000
_cell.length_c   1.000
_cell.angle_alpha   90.00
_cell.angle_beta   90.00
_cell.angle_gamma   90.00
#
_symmetry.space_group_name_H-M   'P 1'
#
loop_
_entity.id
_entity.type
_entity.pdbx_description
1 polymer ?
#
loop_
_entity_poly.entity_id
_entity_poly.type
_entity_poly.pdbx_seq_one_letter_code
_entity_poly.pdbx_strand_id
1 'polypeptide(L)'
;MLGRSWWDLNIKVDVEKYPGVVNTNGETVTQNINLYSAPTKWFAGNMQSTGLWAPAQQEVSIESKATVPVTVTVALADDLTGREKHEVALNRPPRVTKTYSLDASGTVKFKVPYGGLIYIKGNSSTNESASFTFTGVVKAPFYKDGAWKNDLNSPAPLGELESDAFVYTTPKKNLNASNYTGGLEQFANDLDTFASSMNDFYGRDSEDGKHRMFTYKNLPGHKHRFTNDVQISIGDAHSGYPVMNSSFSPNSTTLPTTPLNDWLIWHEVGHNAAETPLTVPGGN
;
A
#
# COMPACT_ATOMS: atom_id res chain seq x y z
N MET A 1 -11.15 24.11 8.45
CA MET A 1 -10.03 23.53 9.24
C MET A 1 -9.42 22.30 8.54
N LEU A 2 -9.64 22.15 7.23
CA LEU A 2 -9.35 20.94 6.48
C LEU A 2 -8.00 21.10 5.78
N GLY A 3 -7.11 20.14 6.00
CA GLY A 3 -5.73 20.19 5.51
C GLY A 3 -4.67 20.44 6.57
N ARG A 4 -5.02 20.75 7.84
CA ARG A 4 -4.03 21.01 8.91
C ARG A 4 -3.28 19.77 9.42
N SER A 5 -3.69 18.57 9.01
CA SER A 5 -3.33 17.30 9.64
C SER A 5 -1.84 16.95 9.65
N TRP A 6 -1.02 17.50 8.76
CA TRP A 6 0.45 17.33 8.74
C TRP A 6 1.25 18.60 9.08
N TRP A 7 0.60 19.76 9.04
CA TRP A 7 1.26 21.05 9.12
C TRP A 7 1.18 21.68 10.51
N ASP A 8 0.45 21.04 11.42
CA ASP A 8 0.34 21.44 12.81
C ASP A 8 1.01 20.39 13.71
N LEU A 9 2.32 20.58 13.92
CA LEU A 9 3.18 19.68 14.69
C LEU A 9 2.86 19.66 16.20
N ASN A 10 1.96 20.53 16.66
CA ASN A 10 1.56 20.63 18.05
C ASN A 10 0.28 19.84 18.36
N ILE A 11 -0.39 19.27 17.35
CA ILE A 11 -1.62 18.50 17.57
C ILE A 11 -1.25 17.12 18.10
N LYS A 12 -1.70 16.84 19.33
CA LYS A 12 -1.84 15.47 19.83
C LYS A 12 -3.15 14.91 19.29
N VAL A 13 -3.04 13.95 18.38
CA VAL A 13 -4.19 13.28 17.79
C VAL A 13 -4.40 11.96 18.52
N ASP A 14 -5.66 11.70 18.88
CA ASP A 14 -6.11 10.38 19.27
C ASP A 14 -6.09 9.43 18.05
N VAL A 15 -5.25 8.40 18.14
CA VAL A 15 -5.11 7.35 17.11
C VAL A 15 -5.73 6.02 17.55
N GLU A 16 -6.47 5.97 18.66
CA GLU A 16 -7.10 4.75 19.17
C GLU A 16 -8.09 4.15 18.16
N LYS A 17 -8.86 5.01 17.48
CA LYS A 17 -9.83 4.59 16.47
C LYS A 17 -9.19 4.32 15.11
N TYR A 18 -8.28 5.19 14.68
CA TYR A 18 -7.57 5.05 13.41
C TYR A 18 -6.20 5.75 13.44
N PRO A 19 -5.16 5.14 12.87
CA PRO A 19 -5.14 3.77 12.36
C PRO A 19 -5.03 2.70 13.47
N GLY A 20 -4.80 3.13 14.72
CA GLY A 20 -4.57 2.29 15.89
C GLY A 20 -3.29 2.71 16.64
N VAL A 21 -3.26 2.46 17.94
CA VAL A 21 -2.12 2.80 18.80
C VAL A 21 -1.03 1.74 18.71
N VAL A 22 0.23 2.20 18.66
CA VAL A 22 1.42 1.35 18.86
C VAL A 22 2.08 1.74 20.18
N ASN A 23 2.11 0.80 21.13
CA ASN A 23 2.69 1.00 22.48
C ASN A 23 4.10 0.41 22.64
N THR A 24 4.71 -0.05 21.54
CA THR A 24 6.04 -0.65 21.54
C THR A 24 7.09 0.41 21.22
N ASN A 25 8.24 0.32 21.88
CA ASN A 25 9.40 1.17 21.56
C ASN A 25 9.88 0.89 20.14
N GLY A 26 10.28 1.94 19.42
CA GLY A 26 10.89 1.80 18.11
C GLY A 26 12.21 1.04 18.16
N GLU A 27 12.48 0.28 17.11
CA GLU A 27 13.72 -0.45 16.85
C GLU A 27 14.45 0.11 15.63
N THR A 28 15.68 -0.38 15.43
CA THR A 28 16.46 -0.14 14.21
C THR A 28 16.41 -1.39 13.34
N VAL A 29 15.99 -1.22 12.10
CA VAL A 29 15.88 -2.30 11.10
C VAL A 29 16.63 -1.89 9.84
N THR A 30 17.48 -2.78 9.34
CA THR A 30 18.16 -2.60 8.05
C THR A 30 17.62 -3.61 7.05
N GLN A 31 17.26 -3.15 5.85
CA GLN A 31 16.78 -4.03 4.77
C GLN A 31 17.19 -3.52 3.40
N ASN A 32 17.35 -4.46 2.47
CA ASN A 32 17.60 -4.15 1.07
C ASN A 32 16.27 -3.98 0.33
N ILE A 33 16.18 -2.92 -0.47
CA ILE A 33 15.00 -2.58 -1.27
C ILE A 33 15.44 -2.44 -2.73
N ASN A 34 14.65 -3.04 -3.62
CA ASN A 34 14.89 -2.92 -5.05
C ASN A 34 14.58 -1.48 -5.51
N LEU A 35 15.42 -0.89 -6.36
CA LEU A 35 15.25 0.50 -6.79
C LEU A 35 14.71 0.62 -8.21
N TYR A 36 14.49 -0.51 -8.88
CA TYR A 36 14.04 -0.54 -10.26
C TYR A 36 12.70 0.15 -10.42
N SER A 37 12.59 0.95 -11.47
CA SER A 37 11.39 1.68 -11.85
C SER A 37 11.22 1.60 -13.37
N ALA A 38 10.38 0.68 -13.80
CA ALA A 38 9.93 0.56 -15.18
C ALA A 38 8.46 0.11 -15.21
N PRO A 39 7.54 0.96 -14.74
CA PRO A 39 6.12 0.60 -14.71
C PRO A 39 5.61 0.37 -16.13
N THR A 40 4.93 -0.75 -16.35
CA THR A 40 4.17 -0.98 -17.59
C THR A 40 3.05 0.06 -17.71
N LYS A 41 2.39 0.38 -16.59
CA LYS A 41 1.35 1.40 -16.45
C LYS A 41 1.44 2.09 -15.10
N TRP A 42 0.90 3.30 -14.99
CA TRP A 42 0.95 4.11 -13.78
C TRP A 42 0.33 3.41 -12.54
N PHE A 43 -0.70 2.57 -12.76
CA PHE A 43 -1.39 1.82 -11.70
C PHE A 43 -0.66 0.54 -11.25
N ALA A 44 0.43 0.20 -11.94
CA ALA A 44 1.40 -0.83 -11.55
C ALA A 44 2.67 -0.13 -11.05
N GLY A 45 2.52 0.80 -10.11
CA GLY A 45 3.64 1.55 -9.54
C GLY A 45 4.55 0.68 -8.68
N ASN A 46 5.73 1.21 -8.34
CA ASN A 46 6.79 0.51 -7.61
C ASN A 46 6.93 0.96 -6.14
N MET A 47 5.82 1.37 -5.52
CA MET A 47 5.81 1.76 -4.11
C MET A 47 5.94 0.50 -3.27
N GLN A 48 7.16 0.14 -2.88
CA GLN A 48 7.46 -1.13 -2.23
C GLN A 48 7.18 -1.10 -0.74
N SER A 49 6.51 -2.13 -0.27
CA SER A 49 6.23 -2.37 1.14
C SER A 49 7.52 -2.66 1.89
N THR A 50 7.70 -1.97 3.02
CA THR A 50 8.84 -2.22 3.90
C THR A 50 8.53 -3.25 4.99
N GLY A 51 7.25 -3.53 5.26
CA GLY A 51 6.83 -4.25 6.46
C GLY A 51 7.09 -3.46 7.75
N LEU A 52 7.39 -2.17 7.66
CA LEU A 52 7.72 -1.30 8.79
C LEU A 52 6.67 -0.22 8.96
N TRP A 53 6.48 0.20 10.20
CA TRP A 53 5.50 1.19 10.61
C TRP A 53 6.21 2.32 11.37
N ALA A 54 5.90 3.56 10.99
CA ALA A 54 6.29 4.76 11.72
C ALA A 54 5.29 4.98 12.87
N PRO A 55 5.69 4.91 14.15
CA PRO A 55 4.79 5.17 15.26
C PRO A 55 4.34 6.64 15.29
N ALA A 56 3.13 6.89 15.76
CA ALA A 56 2.59 8.23 15.89
C ALA A 56 3.42 9.07 16.88
N GLN A 57 3.76 10.30 16.49
CA GLN A 57 4.46 11.32 17.28
C GLN A 57 5.85 10.93 17.78
N GLN A 58 6.41 9.83 17.27
CA GLN A 58 7.79 9.40 17.55
C GLN A 58 8.71 9.81 16.39
N GLU A 59 9.98 10.05 16.71
CA GLU A 59 10.98 10.35 15.68
C GLU A 59 11.34 9.08 14.91
N VAL A 60 11.29 9.17 13.59
CA VAL A 60 11.76 8.16 12.67
C VAL A 60 12.87 8.74 11.82
N SER A 61 13.93 7.97 11.59
CA SER A 61 14.97 8.30 10.63
C SER A 61 15.20 7.17 9.64
N ILE A 62 15.43 7.52 8.38
CA ILE A 62 15.75 6.57 7.31
C ILE A 62 17.05 7.03 6.66
N GLU A 63 18.09 6.22 6.78
CA GLU A 63 19.35 6.38 6.09
C GLU A 63 19.37 5.47 4.86
N SER A 64 19.71 6.03 3.69
CA SER A 64 19.79 5.31 2.43
C SER A 64 21.25 5.07 2.04
N LYS A 65 21.53 3.90 1.44
CA LYS A 65 22.78 3.64 0.69
C LYS A 65 22.55 3.63 -0.82
N ALA A 66 21.40 4.09 -1.28
CA ALA A 66 21.09 4.19 -2.70
C ALA A 66 21.99 5.22 -3.40
N THR A 67 22.38 4.92 -4.63
CA THR A 67 23.12 5.81 -5.52
C THR A 67 22.20 6.77 -6.29
N VAL A 68 20.88 6.53 -6.24
CA VAL A 68 19.84 7.37 -6.84
C VAL A 68 18.88 7.92 -5.78
N PRO A 69 18.24 9.06 -6.02
CA PRO A 69 17.19 9.56 -5.14
C PRO A 69 16.00 8.61 -5.08
N VAL A 70 15.42 8.49 -3.88
CA VAL A 70 14.23 7.68 -3.64
C VAL A 70 13.13 8.51 -3.00
N THR A 71 11.92 7.99 -3.08
CA THR A 71 10.75 8.57 -2.45
C THR A 71 10.31 7.71 -1.27
N VAL A 72 10.22 8.30 -0.09
CA VAL A 72 9.66 7.66 1.10
C VAL A 72 8.21 8.11 1.25
N THR A 73 7.27 7.18 1.37
CA THR A 73 5.87 7.50 1.69
C THR A 73 5.49 6.87 3.02
N VAL A 74 4.80 7.62 3.88
CA VAL A 74 4.24 7.13 5.15
C VAL A 74 2.73 7.25 5.11
N ALA A 75 2.07 6.14 5.45
CA ALA A 75 0.65 5.87 5.21
C ALA A 75 0.30 5.96 3.72
N LEU A 76 -0.50 5.01 3.25
CA LEU A 76 -1.03 5.03 1.90
C LEU A 76 -2.54 4.96 1.98
N ALA A 77 -3.17 6.12 1.88
CA ALA A 77 -4.60 6.31 2.04
C ALA A 77 -5.10 7.47 1.18
N ASP A 78 -6.41 7.52 1.02
CA ASP A 78 -7.09 8.51 0.19
C ASP A 78 -7.14 9.91 0.84
N ASP A 79 -7.23 10.96 0.02
CA ASP A 79 -7.37 12.35 0.46
C ASP A 79 -8.85 12.74 0.58
N LEU A 80 -9.31 12.95 1.82
CA LEU A 80 -10.71 13.29 2.10
C LEU A 80 -10.97 14.80 2.14
N THR A 81 -10.01 15.66 1.76
CA THR A 81 -10.20 17.13 1.80
C THR A 81 -11.36 17.59 0.91
N GLY A 82 -11.67 16.89 -0.17
CA GLY A 82 -12.81 17.19 -1.04
C GLY A 82 -14.19 16.88 -0.43
N ARG A 83 -14.27 16.11 0.66
CA ARG A 83 -15.55 15.73 1.31
C ARG A 83 -16.21 16.85 2.11
N GLU A 84 -15.55 18.00 2.22
CA GLU A 84 -15.92 19.12 3.08
C GLU A 84 -17.31 19.73 2.83
N LYS A 85 -17.91 19.47 1.67
CA LYS A 85 -19.24 19.98 1.30
C LYS A 85 -20.37 18.98 1.46
N HIS A 86 -20.09 17.70 1.72
CA HIS A 86 -21.10 16.65 1.66
C HIS A 86 -21.21 15.76 2.89
N GLU A 87 -20.21 15.70 3.79
CA GLU A 87 -20.33 14.89 5.00
C GLU A 87 -19.70 15.54 6.24
N VAL A 88 -20.54 15.77 7.25
CA VAL A 88 -20.19 16.37 8.55
C VAL A 88 -19.45 15.41 9.48
N ALA A 89 -19.19 14.16 9.03
CA ALA A 89 -18.64 13.07 9.83
C ALA A 89 -17.44 12.42 9.13
N LEU A 90 -16.25 13.01 9.30
CA LEU A 90 -15.00 12.33 8.96
C LEU A 90 -14.68 11.28 10.03
N ASN A 91 -14.54 10.02 9.62
CA ASN A 91 -14.15 8.90 10.48
C ASN A 91 -12.62 8.86 10.71
N ARG A 92 -11.86 9.61 9.91
CA ARG A 92 -10.42 9.83 10.09
C ARG A 92 -10.00 11.22 9.59
N PRO A 93 -8.82 11.70 10.00
CA PRO A 93 -8.23 12.92 9.43
C PRO A 93 -8.16 12.86 7.89
N PRO A 94 -8.38 13.99 7.19
CA PRO A 94 -8.56 13.97 5.74
C PRO A 94 -7.27 13.67 4.98
N ARG A 95 -6.11 14.05 5.53
CA ARG A 95 -4.79 13.73 4.95
C ARG A 95 -3.93 13.02 5.99
N VAL A 96 -3.67 11.74 5.75
CA VAL A 96 -2.77 10.92 6.59
C VAL A 96 -1.51 10.50 5.85
N THR A 97 -1.54 10.44 4.51
CA THR A 97 -0.39 10.19 3.64
C THR A 97 0.60 11.36 3.64
N LYS A 98 1.91 11.07 3.72
CA LYS A 98 2.98 12.04 3.47
C LYS A 98 4.13 11.40 2.74
N THR A 99 4.70 12.19 1.83
CA THR A 99 5.83 11.79 1.03
C THR A 99 7.04 12.68 1.30
N TYR A 100 8.22 12.08 1.33
CA TYR A 100 9.52 12.71 1.49
C TYR A 100 10.42 12.29 0.35
N SER A 101 11.16 13.25 -0.22
CA SER A 101 12.27 12.95 -1.11
C SER A 101 13.52 12.69 -0.29
N LEU A 102 14.22 11.62 -0.59
CA LEU A 102 15.49 11.24 0.04
C LEU A 102 16.56 11.21 -1.04
N ASP A 103 17.53 12.10 -0.91
CA ASP A 103 18.65 12.19 -1.86
C ASP A 103 19.50 10.91 -1.84
N ALA A 104 20.30 10.72 -2.89
CA ALA A 104 21.25 9.61 -2.97
C ALA A 104 22.17 9.59 -1.74
N SER A 105 22.28 8.43 -1.10
CA SER A 105 23.03 8.22 0.15
C SER A 105 22.63 9.17 1.30
N GLY A 106 21.42 9.73 1.24
CA GLY A 106 20.93 10.72 2.19
C GLY A 106 20.34 10.10 3.46
N THR A 107 19.95 10.98 4.39
CA THR A 107 19.14 10.64 5.56
C THR A 107 17.97 11.59 5.66
N VAL A 108 16.77 11.05 5.93
CA VAL A 108 15.59 11.86 6.27
C VAL A 108 15.20 11.55 7.72
N LYS A 109 14.82 12.60 8.47
CA LYS A 109 14.24 12.49 9.81
C LYS A 109 12.87 13.15 9.81
N PHE A 110 11.89 12.48 10.40
CA PHE A 110 10.53 13.01 10.45
C PHE A 110 9.77 12.49 11.68
N LYS A 111 8.68 13.18 12.00
CA LYS A 111 7.67 12.75 12.95
C LYS A 111 6.32 12.76 12.25
N VAL A 112 5.51 11.73 12.47
CA VAL A 112 4.22 11.57 11.81
C VAL A 112 3.08 11.67 12.83
N PRO A 113 2.00 12.40 12.56
CA PRO A 113 0.93 12.62 13.54
C PRO A 113 0.13 11.36 13.87
N TYR A 114 -0.13 10.50 12.87
CA TYR A 114 -1.06 9.36 12.99
C TYR A 114 -0.38 7.99 13.04
N GLY A 115 0.90 7.95 12.67
CA GLY A 115 1.57 6.70 12.31
C GLY A 115 1.17 6.20 10.92
N GLY A 116 1.89 5.20 10.43
CA GLY A 116 1.59 4.61 9.14
C GLY A 116 2.63 3.61 8.66
N LEU A 117 2.22 2.74 7.73
CA LEU A 117 3.13 1.88 6.97
C LEU A 117 4.10 2.75 6.16
N ILE A 118 5.36 2.30 6.08
CA ILE A 118 6.41 2.99 5.35
C ILE A 118 6.61 2.31 4.00
N TYR A 119 6.75 3.11 2.95
CA TYR A 119 6.98 2.65 1.60
C TYR A 119 8.19 3.34 1.00
N ILE A 120 8.93 2.60 0.18
CA ILE A 120 10.06 3.14 -0.59
C ILE A 120 9.77 2.95 -2.07
N LYS A 121 9.90 4.03 -2.82
CA LYS A 121 9.85 4.04 -4.28
C LYS A 121 11.23 4.42 -4.81
N GLY A 122 11.86 3.47 -5.49
CA GLY A 122 13.08 3.74 -6.27
C GLY A 122 12.76 4.38 -7.61
N ASN A 123 13.77 5.01 -8.22
CA ASN A 123 13.66 5.61 -9.55
C ASN A 123 14.80 5.15 -10.49
N SER A 124 15.41 3.99 -10.20
CA SER A 124 16.50 3.48 -11.02
C SER A 124 15.99 2.89 -12.33
N SER A 125 16.69 3.16 -13.43
CA SER A 125 16.43 2.55 -14.73
C SER A 125 17.04 1.15 -14.85
N THR A 126 17.88 0.74 -13.90
CA THR A 126 18.52 -0.58 -13.87
C THR A 126 17.99 -1.38 -12.68
N ASN A 127 18.03 -2.72 -12.81
CA ASN A 127 17.61 -3.60 -11.73
C ASN A 127 18.69 -3.65 -10.65
N GLU A 128 18.68 -2.65 -9.77
CA GLU A 128 19.59 -2.55 -8.63
C GLU A 128 18.82 -2.53 -7.31
N SER A 129 19.53 -2.73 -6.20
CA SER A 129 18.97 -2.66 -4.85
C SER A 129 19.92 -1.87 -3.96
N ALA A 130 19.37 -1.24 -2.92
CA ALA A 130 20.16 -0.55 -1.92
C ALA A 130 19.70 -0.90 -0.51
N SER A 131 20.63 -0.79 0.43
CA SER A 131 20.36 -0.95 1.86
C SER A 131 19.78 0.33 2.44
N PHE A 132 18.76 0.18 3.27
CA PHE A 132 18.11 1.25 4.02
C PHE A 132 18.11 0.89 5.50
N THR A 133 18.53 1.83 6.35
CA THR A 133 18.48 1.68 7.80
C THR A 133 17.40 2.59 8.36
N PHE A 134 16.36 1.97 8.90
CA PHE A 134 15.22 2.61 9.54
C PHE A 134 15.47 2.61 11.05
N THR A 135 15.28 3.73 11.72
CA THR A 135 15.39 3.85 13.19
C THR A 135 14.14 4.50 13.74
N GLY A 136 13.68 4.01 14.90
CA GLY A 136 12.45 4.49 15.54
C GLY A 136 11.18 3.88 14.94
N VAL A 137 11.30 2.77 14.22
CA VAL A 137 10.18 2.07 13.56
C VAL A 137 9.76 0.83 14.33
N VAL A 138 8.57 0.30 14.05
CA VAL A 138 8.12 -1.01 14.55
C VAL A 138 7.74 -1.90 13.37
N LYS A 139 7.76 -3.22 13.58
CA LYS A 139 7.27 -4.18 12.57
C LYS A 139 5.76 -4.06 12.39
N ALA A 140 5.35 -4.13 11.13
CA ALA A 140 3.97 -4.39 10.74
C ALA A 140 3.82 -5.83 10.27
N PRO A 141 2.67 -6.49 10.51
CA PRO A 141 2.39 -7.80 9.95
C PRO A 141 2.59 -7.78 8.44
N PHE A 142 3.44 -8.68 7.94
CA PHE A 142 3.81 -8.67 6.53
C PHE A 142 3.97 -10.10 6.02
N TYR A 143 3.05 -10.52 5.16
CA TYR A 143 3.05 -11.84 4.53
C TYR A 143 3.50 -11.71 3.07
N LYS A 144 4.55 -12.43 2.69
CA LYS A 144 5.15 -12.35 1.35
C LYS A 144 5.90 -13.62 1.01
N ASP A 145 5.88 -14.03 -0.25
CA ASP A 145 6.52 -15.26 -0.76
C ASP A 145 6.04 -16.52 -0.01
N GLY A 146 4.74 -16.61 0.28
CA GLY A 146 4.16 -17.75 1.00
C GLY A 146 4.56 -17.85 2.48
N ALA A 147 5.13 -16.81 3.08
CA ALA A 147 5.56 -16.83 4.47
C ALA A 147 5.42 -15.46 5.16
N TRP A 148 5.29 -15.49 6.49
CA TRP A 148 5.39 -14.28 7.31
C TRP A 148 6.83 -13.76 7.34
N LYS A 149 7.05 -12.55 6.84
CA LYS A 149 8.30 -11.80 7.02
C LYS A 149 8.31 -11.10 8.38
N ASN A 150 7.15 -10.65 8.82
CA ASN A 150 6.86 -10.15 10.16
C ASN A 150 5.56 -10.78 10.65
N ASP A 151 5.55 -11.32 11.87
CA ASP A 151 4.43 -12.10 12.42
C ASP A 151 3.10 -11.32 12.43
N LEU A 152 1.97 -12.05 12.37
CA LEU A 152 0.61 -11.51 12.51
C LEU A 152 0.45 -10.64 13.77
N ASN A 153 1.14 -10.99 14.86
CA ASN A 153 1.07 -10.28 16.12
C ASN A 153 1.98 -9.05 16.20
N SER A 154 2.74 -8.72 15.14
CA SER A 154 3.62 -7.54 15.08
C SER A 154 2.89 -6.25 15.49
N PRO A 155 3.57 -5.27 16.12
CA PRO A 155 2.90 -4.18 16.83
C PRO A 155 1.97 -3.29 15.99
N ALA A 156 2.24 -3.10 14.71
CA ALA A 156 1.43 -2.20 13.88
C ALA A 156 -0.04 -2.66 13.76
N PRO A 157 -1.00 -1.72 13.71
CA PRO A 157 -2.42 -2.04 13.64
C PRO A 157 -2.87 -2.49 12.25
N LEU A 158 -2.15 -2.08 11.20
CA LEU A 158 -2.35 -2.50 9.81
C LEU A 158 -1.18 -3.37 9.36
N GLY A 159 -1.44 -4.25 8.41
CA GLY A 159 -0.44 -5.07 7.78
C GLY A 159 -0.71 -5.26 6.29
N GLU A 160 0.21 -5.95 5.63
CA GLU A 160 0.15 -6.18 4.19
C GLU A 160 0.37 -7.65 3.85
N LEU A 161 -0.34 -8.10 2.81
CA LEU A 161 0.00 -9.29 2.05
C LEU A 161 0.56 -8.85 0.69
N GLU A 162 1.71 -9.38 0.30
CA GLU A 162 2.32 -9.16 -1.01
C GLU A 162 2.41 -10.49 -1.76
N SER A 163 1.64 -10.61 -2.85
CA SER A 163 1.68 -11.72 -3.80
C SER A 163 2.64 -11.39 -4.96
N ASP A 164 2.72 -12.21 -6.01
CA ASP A 164 3.58 -11.91 -7.16
C ASP A 164 3.11 -10.65 -7.94
N ALA A 165 1.81 -10.35 -7.95
CA ALA A 165 1.22 -9.24 -8.72
C ALA A 165 0.50 -8.16 -7.88
N PHE A 166 0.20 -8.42 -6.61
CA PHE A 166 -0.60 -7.53 -5.76
C PHE A 166 0.05 -7.23 -4.41
N VAL A 167 -0.30 -6.08 -3.84
CA VAL A 167 -0.19 -5.78 -2.42
C VAL A 167 -1.58 -5.43 -1.88
N TYR A 168 -1.99 -6.14 -0.83
CA TYR A 168 -3.25 -5.94 -0.14
C TYR A 168 -3.01 -5.39 1.26
N THR A 169 -3.53 -4.19 1.55
CA THR A 169 -3.40 -3.52 2.85
C THR A 169 -4.70 -3.59 3.63
N THR A 170 -4.65 -4.06 4.87
CA THR A 170 -5.85 -4.30 5.70
C THR A 170 -5.51 -4.26 7.20
N PRO A 171 -6.48 -4.14 8.13
CA PRO A 171 -6.19 -4.28 9.55
C PRO A 171 -5.59 -5.64 9.87
N LYS A 172 -4.68 -5.68 10.84
CA LYS A 172 -3.89 -6.88 11.13
C LYS A 172 -4.73 -8.14 11.37
N LYS A 173 -5.88 -8.03 12.05
CA LYS A 173 -6.71 -9.20 12.38
C LYS A 173 -7.28 -9.87 11.13
N ASN A 174 -7.60 -9.10 10.08
CA ASN A 174 -8.12 -9.63 8.83
C ASN A 174 -7.12 -10.57 8.13
N LEU A 175 -5.82 -10.39 8.37
CA LEU A 175 -4.78 -11.26 7.85
C LEU A 175 -4.76 -12.65 8.51
N ASN A 176 -5.63 -12.93 9.48
CA ASN A 176 -5.91 -14.30 9.90
C ASN A 176 -6.56 -15.11 8.75
N ALA A 177 -7.28 -14.42 7.85
CA ALA A 177 -7.94 -15.01 6.69
C ALA A 177 -8.83 -16.21 7.05
N SER A 178 -9.60 -16.12 8.13
CA SER A 178 -10.39 -17.24 8.68
C SER A 178 -11.50 -17.73 7.74
N ASN A 179 -11.81 -16.98 6.69
CA ASN A 179 -12.74 -17.36 5.61
C ASN A 179 -12.06 -18.12 4.45
N TYR A 180 -10.76 -18.38 4.52
CA TYR A 180 -9.98 -19.12 3.52
C TYR A 180 -9.44 -20.42 4.10
N THR A 181 -9.82 -21.55 3.52
CA THR A 181 -9.29 -22.87 3.93
C THR A 181 -7.78 -22.97 3.71
N GLY A 182 -7.27 -22.43 2.60
CA GLY A 182 -5.83 -22.33 2.33
C GLY A 182 -5.18 -21.05 2.88
N GLY A 183 -5.89 -20.31 3.74
CA GLY A 183 -5.39 -19.10 4.40
C GLY A 183 -4.88 -18.02 3.43
N LEU A 184 -3.86 -17.29 3.87
CA LEU A 184 -3.23 -16.21 3.11
C LEU A 184 -2.54 -16.69 1.82
N GLU A 185 -2.04 -17.93 1.78
CA GLU A 185 -1.44 -18.48 0.57
C GLU A 185 -2.47 -18.63 -0.54
N GLN A 186 -3.65 -19.19 -0.23
CA GLN A 186 -4.75 -19.25 -1.18
C GLN A 186 -5.17 -17.84 -1.64
N PHE A 187 -5.32 -16.89 -0.71
CA PHE A 187 -5.69 -15.53 -1.07
C PHE A 187 -4.65 -14.85 -1.98
N ALA A 188 -3.36 -15.06 -1.73
CA ALA A 188 -2.28 -14.55 -2.60
C ALA A 188 -2.36 -15.15 -4.01
N ASN A 189 -2.55 -16.47 -4.10
CA ASN A 189 -2.69 -17.17 -5.38
C ASN A 189 -3.95 -16.72 -6.14
N ASP A 190 -5.03 -16.43 -5.45
CA ASP A 190 -6.27 -15.91 -6.04
C ASP A 190 -6.06 -14.49 -6.61
N LEU A 191 -5.30 -13.62 -5.91
CA LEU A 191 -4.90 -12.30 -6.42
C LEU A 191 -3.98 -12.40 -7.64
N ASP A 192 -3.04 -13.34 -7.64
CA ASP A 192 -2.14 -13.55 -8.78
C ASP A 192 -2.89 -14.13 -9.99
N THR A 193 -3.84 -15.04 -9.74
CA THR A 193 -4.76 -15.55 -10.76
C THR A 193 -5.60 -14.43 -11.35
N PHE A 194 -6.20 -13.58 -10.52
CA PHE A 194 -6.90 -12.36 -10.96
C PHE A 194 -6.02 -11.50 -11.90
N ALA A 195 -4.79 -11.19 -11.49
CA ALA A 195 -3.90 -10.35 -12.27
C ALA A 195 -3.53 -10.99 -13.62
N SER A 196 -3.28 -12.30 -13.61
CA SER A 196 -2.99 -13.07 -14.82
C SER A 196 -4.17 -13.09 -15.79
N SER A 197 -5.39 -13.28 -15.29
CA SER A 197 -6.61 -13.25 -16.10
C SER A 197 -6.88 -11.87 -16.70
N MET A 198 -6.54 -10.80 -15.97
CA MET A 198 -6.60 -9.46 -16.52
C MET A 198 -5.57 -9.23 -17.63
N ASN A 199 -4.33 -9.69 -17.46
CA ASN A 199 -3.32 -9.64 -18.52
C ASN A 199 -3.79 -10.39 -19.77
N ASP A 200 -4.32 -11.61 -19.60
CA ASP A 200 -4.87 -12.43 -20.69
C ASP A 200 -6.02 -11.74 -21.43
N PHE A 201 -6.98 -11.16 -20.69
CA PHE A 201 -8.10 -10.40 -21.28
C PHE A 201 -7.62 -9.26 -22.20
N TYR A 202 -6.53 -8.59 -21.83
CA TYR A 202 -5.92 -7.53 -22.63
C TYR A 202 -4.85 -8.02 -23.62
N GLY A 203 -4.68 -9.33 -23.81
CA GLY A 203 -3.70 -9.92 -24.72
C GLY A 203 -2.24 -9.58 -24.36
N ARG A 204 -1.94 -9.50 -23.06
CA ARG A 204 -0.60 -9.18 -22.54
C ARG A 204 0.09 -10.42 -22.03
N ASP A 205 1.02 -10.94 -22.83
CA ASP A 205 1.65 -12.25 -22.64
C ASP A 205 3.19 -12.19 -22.55
N SER A 206 3.78 -10.99 -22.62
CA SER A 206 5.24 -10.81 -22.52
C SER A 206 5.68 -10.12 -21.23
N GLU A 207 6.94 -10.30 -20.84
CA GLU A 207 7.61 -9.51 -19.80
C GLU A 207 8.28 -8.23 -20.37
N ASP A 208 8.23 -8.05 -21.70
CA ASP A 208 8.80 -6.91 -22.42
C ASP A 208 7.91 -6.44 -23.59
N GLY A 209 8.35 -5.37 -24.27
CA GLY A 209 7.71 -4.91 -25.50
C GLY A 209 6.30 -4.32 -25.32
N LYS A 210 5.52 -4.35 -26.41
CA LYS A 210 4.19 -3.72 -26.47
C LYS A 210 3.11 -4.50 -25.72
N HIS A 211 3.25 -5.82 -25.64
CA HIS A 211 2.31 -6.73 -24.96
C HIS A 211 2.79 -7.09 -23.56
N ARG A 212 3.63 -6.22 -22.97
CA ARG A 212 4.13 -6.41 -21.62
C ARG A 212 2.97 -6.47 -20.64
N MET A 213 2.98 -7.50 -19.78
CA MET A 213 2.06 -7.66 -18.66
C MET A 213 2.08 -6.43 -17.74
N PHE A 214 0.92 -6.08 -17.17
CA PHE A 214 0.78 -4.94 -16.26
C PHE A 214 1.62 -5.14 -14.99
N THR A 215 1.49 -6.32 -14.40
CA THR A 215 2.24 -6.81 -13.24
C THR A 215 2.54 -8.29 -13.44
N TYR A 216 3.69 -8.74 -12.98
CA TYR A 216 4.13 -10.14 -13.06
C TYR A 216 5.26 -10.39 -12.06
N LYS A 217 5.48 -11.66 -11.71
CA LYS A 217 6.46 -12.10 -10.69
C LYS A 217 7.85 -11.46 -10.85
N ASN A 218 8.36 -11.46 -12.08
CA ASN A 218 9.71 -11.01 -12.40
C ASN A 218 9.82 -9.48 -12.55
N LEU A 219 8.76 -8.71 -12.30
CA LEU A 219 8.80 -7.26 -12.26
C LEU A 219 8.93 -6.76 -10.81
N PRO A 220 10.15 -6.49 -10.32
CA PRO A 220 10.35 -6.22 -8.90
C PRO A 220 9.63 -4.95 -8.47
N GLY A 221 8.89 -5.05 -7.37
CA GLY A 221 8.22 -3.92 -6.74
C GLY A 221 6.98 -3.38 -7.45
N HIS A 222 6.73 -3.72 -8.72
CA HIS A 222 5.58 -3.18 -9.45
C HIS A 222 4.38 -4.11 -9.33
N LYS A 223 3.43 -3.68 -8.51
CA LYS A 223 2.28 -4.48 -8.13
C LYS A 223 1.04 -3.62 -8.12
N HIS A 224 -0.12 -4.20 -8.36
CA HIS A 224 -1.39 -3.58 -8.02
C HIS A 224 -1.44 -3.36 -6.52
N ARG A 225 -2.12 -2.30 -6.09
CA ARG A 225 -2.34 -2.03 -4.66
C ARG A 225 -3.82 -1.89 -4.37
N PHE A 226 -4.28 -2.55 -3.34
CA PHE A 226 -5.66 -2.49 -2.88
C PHE A 226 -5.67 -2.29 -1.36
N THR A 227 -6.33 -1.23 -0.89
CA THR A 227 -6.27 -0.78 0.50
C THR A 227 -7.66 -0.66 1.11
N ASN A 228 -7.89 -1.38 2.21
CA ASN A 228 -9.07 -1.17 3.03
C ASN A 228 -8.83 0.01 3.98
N ASP A 229 -9.75 0.97 3.98
CA ASP A 229 -9.65 2.19 4.79
C ASP A 229 -10.99 2.50 5.46
N VAL A 230 -10.96 3.10 6.66
CA VAL A 230 -12.14 3.40 7.46
C VAL A 230 -13.07 4.42 6.80
N GLN A 231 -12.52 5.19 5.86
CA GLN A 231 -13.27 6.11 5.01
C GLN A 231 -12.45 6.41 3.75
N ILE A 232 -13.13 6.45 2.62
CA ILE A 232 -12.60 6.81 1.31
C ILE A 232 -13.33 8.07 0.80
N SER A 233 -12.83 8.72 -0.24
CA SER A 233 -13.33 10.01 -0.74
C SER A 233 -14.67 9.90 -1.44
N ILE A 234 -15.00 8.76 -2.05
CA ILE A 234 -16.23 8.55 -2.79
C ILE A 234 -16.62 7.07 -2.85
N GLY A 235 -17.92 6.79 -2.79
CA GLY A 235 -18.47 5.44 -2.93
C GLY A 235 -18.04 4.46 -1.83
N ASP A 236 -18.18 3.17 -2.16
CA ASP A 236 -17.72 2.06 -1.33
C ASP A 236 -16.35 1.53 -1.77
N ALA A 237 -15.96 1.79 -3.03
CA ALA A 237 -14.61 1.68 -3.51
C ALA A 237 -14.38 2.64 -4.68
N HIS A 238 -13.11 2.89 -5.02
CA HIS A 238 -12.74 3.57 -6.26
C HIS A 238 -11.34 3.18 -6.73
N SER A 239 -11.16 3.23 -8.05
CA SER A 239 -9.89 3.04 -8.74
C SER A 239 -8.84 4.09 -8.37
N GLY A 240 -7.58 3.77 -8.67
CA GLY A 240 -6.42 4.54 -8.22
C GLY A 240 -5.18 3.68 -7.98
N TYR A 241 -4.12 4.31 -7.48
CA TYR A 241 -2.94 3.63 -6.99
C TYR A 241 -2.59 4.15 -5.58
N PRO A 242 -3.15 3.53 -4.53
CA PRO A 242 -3.89 2.25 -4.53
C PRO A 242 -5.36 2.39 -4.97
N VAL A 243 -5.98 1.24 -5.28
CA VAL A 243 -7.44 1.10 -5.20
C VAL A 243 -7.84 1.21 -3.74
N MET A 244 -8.87 2.00 -3.46
CA MET A 244 -9.36 2.26 -2.10
C MET A 244 -10.71 1.59 -1.90
N ASN A 245 -10.89 0.93 -0.75
CA ASN A 245 -12.11 0.20 -0.39
C ASN A 245 -12.54 0.57 1.03
N SER A 246 -13.84 0.83 1.25
CA SER A 246 -14.40 1.21 2.55
C SER A 246 -14.59 0.04 3.52
N SER A 247 -14.23 -1.19 3.12
CA SER A 247 -14.42 -2.42 3.90
C SER A 247 -13.43 -2.61 5.06
N PHE A 248 -13.25 -1.59 5.89
CA PHE A 248 -12.35 -1.59 7.03
C PHE A 248 -13.02 -2.21 8.27
N SER A 249 -12.53 -3.39 8.67
CA SER A 249 -13.10 -4.13 9.81
C SER A 249 -12.01 -4.62 10.77
N PRO A 250 -11.52 -3.77 11.69
CA PRO A 250 -10.34 -4.05 12.52
C PRO A 250 -10.52 -5.16 13.54
N ASN A 251 -11.77 -5.60 13.76
CA ASN A 251 -12.10 -6.69 14.68
C ASN A 251 -12.41 -8.01 13.97
N SER A 252 -12.51 -8.02 12.64
CA SER A 252 -12.75 -9.24 11.88
C SER A 252 -11.47 -10.04 11.68
N THR A 253 -11.60 -11.36 11.65
CA THR A 253 -10.54 -12.30 11.23
C THR A 253 -10.66 -12.69 9.76
N THR A 254 -11.68 -12.21 9.06
CA THR A 254 -11.92 -12.49 7.64
C THR A 254 -11.32 -11.42 6.73
N LEU A 255 -10.92 -11.82 5.53
CA LEU A 255 -10.63 -10.87 4.45
C LEU A 255 -11.94 -10.44 3.79
N PRO A 256 -12.23 -9.14 3.68
CA PRO A 256 -13.53 -8.62 3.21
C PRO A 256 -13.65 -8.56 1.68
N THR A 257 -12.91 -9.40 0.96
CA THR A 257 -12.96 -9.53 -0.50
C THR A 257 -12.58 -10.95 -0.88
N THR A 258 -13.07 -11.40 -2.04
CA THR A 258 -12.70 -12.70 -2.62
C THR A 258 -12.22 -12.49 -4.06
N PRO A 259 -10.90 -12.49 -4.34
CA PRO A 259 -10.36 -11.96 -5.61
C PRO A 259 -11.00 -12.54 -6.87
N LEU A 260 -11.35 -13.83 -6.87
CA LEU A 260 -11.92 -14.52 -8.03
C LEU A 260 -13.45 -14.45 -8.13
N ASN A 261 -14.15 -13.92 -7.12
CA ASN A 261 -15.61 -13.90 -7.07
C ASN A 261 -16.19 -12.62 -6.45
N ASP A 262 -15.44 -11.52 -6.54
CA ASP A 262 -15.85 -10.22 -6.03
C ASP A 262 -15.86 -9.20 -7.17
N TRP A 263 -17.05 -8.75 -7.54
CA TRP A 263 -17.21 -7.75 -8.60
C TRP A 263 -16.42 -6.47 -8.32
N LEU A 264 -16.30 -6.07 -7.05
CA LEU A 264 -15.73 -4.78 -6.67
C LEU A 264 -14.25 -4.69 -7.04
N ILE A 265 -13.43 -5.70 -6.73
CA ILE A 265 -12.01 -5.69 -7.11
C ILE A 265 -11.82 -5.72 -8.64
N TRP A 266 -12.64 -6.49 -9.36
CA TRP A 266 -12.63 -6.52 -10.83
C TRP A 266 -13.01 -5.17 -11.42
N HIS A 267 -14.04 -4.53 -10.89
CA HIS A 267 -14.52 -3.23 -11.33
C HIS A 267 -13.45 -2.14 -11.14
N GLU A 268 -12.88 -2.03 -9.93
CA GLU A 268 -11.96 -0.94 -9.62
C GLU A 268 -10.58 -1.12 -10.26
N VAL A 269 -10.04 -2.34 -10.30
CA VAL A 269 -8.77 -2.59 -11.00
C VAL A 269 -8.99 -2.57 -12.51
N GLY A 270 -10.18 -2.95 -12.98
CA GLY A 270 -10.58 -2.84 -14.39
C GLY A 270 -10.59 -1.39 -14.89
N HIS A 271 -11.10 -0.45 -14.09
CA HIS A 271 -11.01 1.00 -14.40
C HIS A 271 -9.58 1.47 -14.61
N ASN A 272 -8.64 1.00 -13.77
CA ASN A 272 -7.22 1.31 -13.95
C ASN A 272 -6.69 0.76 -15.28
N ALA A 273 -7.06 -0.48 -15.62
CA ALA A 273 -6.55 -1.22 -16.78
C ALA A 273 -7.23 -0.87 -18.10
N ALA A 274 -8.36 -0.15 -18.08
CA ALA A 274 -9.12 0.20 -19.28
C ALA A 274 -8.24 0.89 -20.35
N GLU A 275 -8.12 0.28 -21.51
CA GLU A 275 -7.34 0.80 -22.64
C GLU A 275 -8.23 1.17 -23.83
N THR A 276 -7.99 2.33 -24.43
CA THR A 276 -8.54 2.67 -25.76
C THR A 276 -7.93 1.71 -26.80
N PRO A 277 -8.69 1.11 -27.74
CA PRO A 277 -10.04 1.48 -28.20
C PRO A 277 -11.20 0.71 -27.55
N LEU A 278 -10.97 -0.05 -26.48
CA LEU A 278 -12.03 -0.82 -25.82
C LEU A 278 -13.00 0.06 -25.02
N THR A 279 -12.70 1.35 -24.90
CA THR A 279 -13.56 2.36 -24.28
C THR A 279 -14.44 3.04 -25.34
N VAL A 280 -15.76 2.86 -25.25
CA VAL A 280 -16.74 3.64 -26.02
C VAL A 280 -17.11 4.93 -25.26
N PRO A 281 -17.37 6.06 -25.95
CA PRO A 281 -17.81 7.28 -25.28
C PRO A 281 -19.06 7.04 -24.42
N GLY A 282 -19.02 7.46 -23.15
CA GLY A 282 -20.11 7.28 -22.17
C GLY A 282 -20.11 5.94 -21.42
N GLY A 283 -19.06 5.11 -21.56
CA GLY A 283 -18.93 3.81 -20.89
C GLY A 283 -18.37 3.83 -19.47
N ASN A 284 -18.05 5.00 -18.91
CA ASN A 284 -17.52 5.20 -17.55
C ASN A 284 -18.40 6.16 -16.75
#